data_AF-A0A5C6Q3B8-F1
#
_entry.id   AF-A0A5C6Q3B8-F1
#
_cell.length_a   1.000
_cell.length_b   1.000
_cell.length_c   1.000
_cell.angle_alpha   90.00
_cell.angle_beta   90.00
_cell.angle_gamma   90.00
#
_symmetry.space_group_name_H-M   'P 1'
#
loop_
_entity.id
_entity.type
_entity.pdbx_description
1 polymer ?
#
loop_
_entity_poly.entity_id
_entity_poly.type
_entity_poly.pdbx_seq_one_letter_code
_entity_poly.pdbx_strand_id
1 'polypeptide(L)'
;MENSKTRAAISFRFNRLDKMQAFTLEREIQGALRDENVENNVYVVCVPLTETNFDDISDYYVRQRVNIEDCDIFVSVCSDSGTNLFDIPMIVNRMLKYIDCKLTFAFTVL
;
A
#
# COMPACT_ATOMS: atom_id res chain seq x y z
N MET A 1 -29.20 11.32 12.85
CA MET A 1 -28.15 10.33 12.57
C MET A 1 -27.06 11.09 11.85
N GLU A 2 -26.01 11.47 12.57
CA GLU A 2 -24.87 12.17 11.98
C GLU A 2 -24.17 11.22 11.00
N ASN A 3 -23.96 11.70 9.77
CA ASN A 3 -23.19 10.97 8.76
C ASN A 3 -21.74 10.89 9.24
N SER A 4 -21.36 9.80 9.90
CA SER A 4 -19.95 9.51 10.19
C SER A 4 -19.20 9.42 8.86
N LYS A 5 -18.25 10.33 8.62
CA LYS A 5 -17.44 10.29 7.39
C LYS A 5 -16.31 9.30 7.59
N THR A 6 -16.54 8.05 7.23
CA THR A 6 -15.46 7.06 7.14
C THR A 6 -14.64 7.33 5.88
N ARG A 7 -13.34 7.57 6.03
CA ARG A 7 -12.39 7.72 4.93
C ARG A 7 -11.41 6.58 4.97
N ALA A 8 -11.18 5.94 3.83
CA ALA A 8 -10.19 4.88 3.73
C ALA A 8 -9.24 5.14 2.57
N ALA A 9 -7.97 4.79 2.77
CA ALA A 9 -6.94 4.76 1.75
C ALA A 9 -6.34 3.35 1.74
N ILE A 10 -6.10 2.83 0.54
CA ILE A 10 -5.51 1.51 0.33
C ILE A 10 -4.29 1.69 -0.55
N SER A 11 -3.17 1.12 -0.14
CA SER A 11 -1.90 1.23 -0.84
C SER A 11 -1.15 -0.08 -0.75
N PHE A 12 -0.44 -0.45 -1.82
CA PHE A 12 0.59 -1.46 -1.76
C PHE A 12 1.89 -0.79 -1.32
N ARG A 13 2.55 -1.31 -0.29
CA ARG A 13 3.82 -0.77 0.18
C ARG A 13 4.94 -1.76 -0.05
N PHE A 14 6.04 -1.22 -0.55
CA PHE A 14 7.33 -1.87 -0.57
C PHE A 14 8.07 -1.35 0.65
N ASN A 15 8.21 -2.19 1.68
CA ASN A 15 8.73 -1.80 2.98
C ASN A 15 10.25 -1.85 3.05
N ARG A 16 10.90 -2.53 2.10
CA ARG A 16 12.35 -2.65 2.08
C ARG A 16 12.91 -2.63 0.67
N LEU A 17 13.14 -1.43 0.15
CA LEU A 17 13.85 -1.22 -1.11
C LEU A 17 15.24 -0.63 -0.87
N ASP A 18 16.17 -0.93 -1.78
CA ASP A 18 17.40 -0.16 -1.89
C ASP A 18 17.14 1.19 -2.61
N LYS A 19 18.16 2.05 -2.64
CA LYS A 19 18.06 3.39 -3.21
C LYS A 19 17.65 3.38 -4.69
N MET A 20 18.20 2.46 -5.47
CA MET A 20 17.97 2.38 -6.92
C MET A 20 16.59 1.77 -7.21
N GLN A 21 16.20 0.76 -6.44
CA GLN A 21 14.85 0.20 -6.49
C GLN A 21 13.81 1.29 -6.20
N ALA A 22 13.92 1.99 -5.07
CA ALA A 22 12.98 3.04 -4.70
C ALA A 22 12.89 4.16 -5.75
N PHE A 23 14.04 4.65 -6.23
CA PHE A 23 14.09 5.68 -7.28
C PHE A 23 13.46 5.23 -8.60
N THR A 24 13.66 3.96 -8.98
CA THR A 24 13.08 3.41 -10.20
C THR A 24 11.56 3.29 -10.08
N LEU A 25 11.08 2.82 -8.92
CA LEU A 25 9.65 2.64 -8.65
C LEU A 25 8.88 3.95 -8.78
N GLU A 26 9.37 5.02 -8.17
CA GLU A 26 8.74 6.35 -8.22
C GLU A 26 8.57 6.90 -9.65
N ARG A 27 9.45 6.48 -10.55
CA ARG A 27 9.44 6.93 -11.95
C ARG A 27 8.58 6.07 -12.85
N GLU A 28 8.46 4.79 -12.53
CA GLU A 28 7.70 3.83 -13.33
C GLU A 28 6.22 3.79 -12.95
N ILE A 29 5.90 3.93 -11.66
CA ILE A 29 4.54 3.75 -11.16
C ILE A 29 3.96 5.09 -10.71
N GLN A 30 2.95 5.57 -11.42
CA GLN A 30 2.32 6.85 -11.12
C GLN A 30 1.66 6.82 -9.73
N GLY A 31 1.89 7.88 -8.95
CA GLY A 31 1.31 8.05 -7.61
C GLY A 31 2.08 7.32 -6.52
N ALA A 32 3.22 6.69 -6.83
CA ALA A 32 4.15 6.21 -5.83
C ALA A 32 4.68 7.36 -4.96
N LEU A 33 4.68 7.14 -3.65
CA LEU A 33 5.15 8.08 -2.64
C LEU A 33 6.21 7.38 -1.80
N ARG A 34 7.44 7.88 -1.84
CA ARG A 34 8.51 7.41 -0.97
C ARG A 34 8.41 8.06 0.39
N ASP A 35 8.43 7.23 1.41
CA ASP A 35 8.65 7.66 2.79
C ASP A 35 10.15 7.52 3.07
N GLU A 36 10.80 8.64 3.35
CA GLU A 36 12.21 8.65 3.71
C GLU A 36 12.37 8.29 5.19
N ASN A 37 12.10 7.04 5.53
CA ASN A 37 12.56 6.51 6.81
C ASN A 37 14.07 6.22 6.67
N VAL A 38 14.91 7.23 6.92
CA VAL A 38 16.37 7.23 6.63
C VAL A 38 17.16 6.28 7.54
N GLU A 39 16.52 5.61 8.49
CA GLU A 39 17.20 4.63 9.33
C GLU A 39 17.54 3.36 8.53
N ASN A 40 18.84 3.10 8.36
CA ASN A 40 19.43 1.87 7.81
C ASN A 40 19.49 1.71 6.28
N ASN A 41 19.47 2.80 5.48
CA ASN A 41 19.51 2.72 3.99
C ASN A 41 18.37 1.86 3.38
N VAL A 42 17.26 1.75 4.10
CA VAL A 42 16.05 1.06 3.66
C VAL A 42 15.02 2.10 3.27
N TYR A 43 14.37 1.92 2.13
CA TYR A 43 13.35 2.84 1.66
C TYR A 43 11.98 2.16 1.64
N VAL A 44 10.99 2.88 2.16
CA VAL A 44 9.58 2.49 2.08
C VAL A 44 8.94 3.30 0.96
N VAL A 45 8.23 2.63 0.06
CA VAL A 45 7.47 3.30 -1.01
C VAL A 45 6.05 2.79 -1.01
N CYS A 46 5.09 3.71 -0.98
CA CYS A 46 3.66 3.43 -0.99
C CYS A 46 3.08 3.76 -2.36
N VAL A 47 2.37 2.82 -2.95
CA VAL A 47 1.65 3.00 -4.22
C VAL A 47 0.16 2.84 -3.93
N PRO A 48 -0.71 3.81 -4.25
CA PRO A 48 -2.15 3.65 -4.12
C PRO A 48 -2.60 2.36 -4.81
N LEU A 49 -3.45 1.52 -4.23
CA LEU A 49 -3.88 0.30 -4.92
C LEU A 49 -5.10 0.60 -5.79
N THR A 50 -4.88 0.75 -7.10
CA THR A 50 -5.93 1.03 -8.09
C THR A 50 -5.83 0.08 -9.27
N GLU A 51 -6.91 -0.05 -10.05
CA GLU A 51 -6.88 -0.90 -11.25
C GLU A 51 -5.83 -0.42 -12.28
N THR A 52 -5.49 0.87 -12.27
CA THR A 52 -4.51 1.45 -13.20
C THR A 52 -3.06 1.08 -12.90
N ASN A 53 -2.71 0.77 -11.64
CA ASN A 53 -1.34 0.43 -11.25
C ASN A 53 -1.20 -1.01 -10.74
N PHE A 54 -2.27 -1.80 -10.80
CA PHE A 54 -2.26 -3.20 -10.38
C PHE A 54 -1.18 -4.01 -11.10
N ASP A 55 -1.14 -3.90 -12.44
CA ASP A 55 -0.17 -4.62 -13.26
C ASP A 55 1.24 -4.07 -13.04
N ASP A 56 1.40 -2.75 -12.97
CA ASP A 56 2.70 -2.10 -12.72
C ASP A 56 3.33 -2.53 -11.38
N ILE A 57 2.52 -2.61 -10.31
CA ILE A 57 2.95 -3.11 -8.99
C ILE A 57 3.43 -4.55 -9.11
N SER A 58 2.65 -5.39 -9.79
CA SER A 58 2.93 -6.82 -9.95
C SER A 58 4.19 -7.06 -10.78
N ASP A 59 4.33 -6.36 -11.90
CA ASP A 59 5.49 -6.43 -12.78
C ASP A 59 6.75 -5.93 -12.08
N TYR A 60 6.65 -4.83 -11.33
CA TYR A 60 7.76 -4.32 -10.53
C TYR A 60 8.19 -5.32 -9.47
N TYR A 61 7.24 -5.89 -8.70
CA TYR A 61 7.52 -6.88 -7.66
C TYR A 61 8.30 -8.09 -8.21
N VAL A 62 7.85 -8.66 -9.33
CA VAL A 62 8.49 -9.82 -9.97
C VAL A 62 9.87 -9.46 -10.53
N ARG A 63 9.97 -8.35 -11.28
CA ARG A 63 11.20 -7.94 -11.96
C ARG A 63 12.31 -7.57 -10.98
N GLN A 64 11.97 -6.91 -9.88
CA GLN A 64 12.91 -6.49 -8.84
C GLN A 64 13.18 -7.58 -7.80
N ARG A 65 12.47 -8.71 -7.86
CA ARG A 65 12.59 -9.85 -6.93
C ARG A 65 12.45 -9.42 -5.48
N VAL A 66 11.44 -8.59 -5.22
CA VAL A 66 11.12 -8.15 -3.85
C VAL A 66 10.73 -9.36 -3.01
N ASN A 67 11.22 -9.43 -1.78
CA ASN A 67 10.84 -10.49 -0.86
C ASN A 67 9.38 -10.29 -0.40
N ILE A 68 8.62 -11.38 -0.30
CA ILE A 68 7.21 -11.35 0.11
C ILE A 68 7.02 -10.74 1.50
N GLU A 69 8.01 -10.87 2.38
CA GLU A 69 8.00 -10.30 3.73
C GLU A 69 8.27 -8.78 3.75
N ASP A 70 8.86 -8.27 2.66
CA ASP A 70 9.26 -6.88 2.47
C ASP A 70 8.19 -6.04 1.76
N CYS A 71 6.96 -6.56 1.64
CA CYS A 71 5.82 -5.81 1.13
C CYS A 71 4.54 -6.10 1.92
N ASP A 72 3.56 -5.20 1.79
CA ASP A 72 2.21 -5.40 2.32
C ASP A 72 1.16 -4.56 1.60
N ILE A 73 -0.09 -4.98 1.73
CA ILE A 73 -1.23 -4.10 1.43
C ILE A 73 -1.56 -3.35 2.71
N PHE A 74 -1.46 -2.02 2.66
CA PHE A 74 -1.78 -1.13 3.76
C PHE A 74 -3.16 -0.53 3.58
N VAL A 75 -4.03 -0.73 4.56
CA VAL A 75 -5.38 -0.17 4.63
C VAL A 75 -5.44 0.79 5.81
N SER A 76 -5.58 2.08 5.52
CA SER A 76 -5.73 3.14 6.51
C SER A 76 -7.16 3.61 6.53
N VAL A 77 -7.86 3.46 7.65
CA VAL A 77 -9.24 3.90 7.84
C VAL A 77 -9.29 4.96 8.94
N CYS A 78 -9.91 6.09 8.63
CA CYS A 78 -10.17 7.18 9.57
C CYS A 78 -11.67 7.34 9.76
N SER A 79 -12.10 7.59 11.00
CA SER A 79 -13.51 7.76 11.34
C SER A 79 -13.69 8.80 12.45
N ASP A 80 -14.74 9.63 12.33
CA ASP A 80 -15.01 10.74 13.25
C ASP A 80 -15.63 10.29 14.58
N SER A 81 -16.28 9.12 14.64
CA SER A 81 -16.80 8.49 15.86
C SER A 81 -17.59 7.21 15.56
N GLY A 82 -17.82 6.41 16.60
CA GLY A 82 -18.73 5.28 16.59
C GLY A 82 -18.13 3.98 16.05
N THR A 83 -19.00 2.99 15.83
CA THR A 83 -18.67 1.74 15.15
C THR A 83 -19.07 1.88 13.70
N ASN A 84 -18.08 1.82 12.79
CA ASN A 84 -18.31 1.88 11.36
C ASN A 84 -17.80 0.59 10.72
N LEU A 85 -18.53 0.14 9.70
CA LEU A 85 -18.10 -0.98 8.87
C LEU A 85 -17.45 -0.40 7.61
N PHE A 86 -16.26 -0.90 7.29
CA PHE A 86 -15.57 -0.59 6.05
C PHE A 86 -15.35 -1.88 5.27
N ASP A 87 -16.03 -2.01 4.14
CA ASP A 87 -15.88 -3.15 3.26
C ASP A 87 -14.57 -3.03 2.46
N ILE A 88 -13.71 -4.03 2.58
CA ILE A 88 -12.46 -4.10 1.82
C ILE A 88 -12.78 -4.29 0.33
N PRO A 89 -12.34 -3.38 -0.56
CA PRO A 89 -12.55 -3.50 -2.00
C PRO A 89 -11.95 -4.78 -2.58
N MET A 90 -12.64 -5.36 -3.57
CA MET A 90 -12.26 -6.65 -4.17
C MET A 90 -10.87 -6.65 -4.83
N ILE A 91 -10.33 -5.48 -5.21
CA ILE A 91 -8.97 -5.34 -5.72
C ILE A 91 -7.91 -5.80 -4.72
N VAL A 92 -8.15 -5.66 -3.41
CA VAL A 92 -7.24 -6.17 -2.36
C VAL A 92 -7.17 -7.68 -2.45
N ASN A 93 -8.32 -8.36 -2.56
CA ASN A 93 -8.37 -9.82 -2.70
C ASN A 93 -7.74 -10.29 -4.00
N ARG A 94 -7.86 -9.51 -5.09
CA ARG A 94 -7.15 -9.80 -6.33
C ARG A 94 -5.65 -9.69 -6.13
N MET A 95 -5.17 -8.60 -5.54
CA MET A 95 -3.73 -8.39 -5.31
C MET A 95 -3.15 -9.49 -4.41
N LEU A 96 -3.85 -9.90 -3.35
CA LEU A 96 -3.43 -11.01 -2.48
C LEU A 96 -3.31 -12.36 -3.23
N LYS A 97 -4.09 -12.59 -4.29
CA LYS A 97 -3.94 -13.79 -5.13
C LYS A 97 -2.70 -13.75 -6.03
N TYR A 98 -2.24 -12.54 -6.39
CA TYR A 98 -1.06 -12.34 -7.22
C TYR A 98 0.22 -12.28 -6.37
N ILE A 99 0.16 -11.55 -5.26
CA ILE A 99 1.24 -11.35 -4.30
C ILE A 99 0.66 -11.68 -2.92
N ASP A 100 0.96 -12.88 -2.42
CA ASP A 100 0.53 -13.41 -1.12
C ASP A 100 1.27 -12.74 0.06
N CYS A 101 1.21 -11.41 0.09
CA CYS A 101 1.81 -10.57 1.13
C CYS A 101 0.83 -10.34 2.27
N LYS A 102 1.33 -9.81 3.39
CA LYS A 102 0.49 -9.49 4.54
C LYS A 102 -0.45 -8.32 4.25
N LEU A 103 -1.56 -8.28 4.96
CA LEU A 103 -2.48 -7.14 5.02
C LEU A 103 -2.25 -6.39 6.34
N THR A 104 -1.84 -5.12 6.26
CA THR A 104 -1.65 -4.26 7.43
C THR A 104 -2.78 -3.26 7.52
N PHE A 105 -3.42 -3.19 8.69
CA PHE A 105 -4.55 -2.31 8.92
C PHE A 105 -4.20 -1.25 9.97
N ALA A 106 -4.50 0.00 9.66
CA ALA A 106 -4.42 1.12 10.59
C ALA A 106 -5.81 1.76 10.73
N PHE A 107 -6.24 1.96 11.97
CA PHE A 107 -7.49 2.61 12.30
C PHE A 107 -7.23 3.84 13.16
N THR A 108 -7.73 4.98 12.72
CA THR A 108 -7.60 6.26 13.43
C THR A 108 -8.98 6.80 13.75
N VAL A 109 -9.22 7.05 15.04
CA VAL A 109 -10.38 7.83 15.49
C VAL A 109 -9.96 9.30 15.53
N LEU A 110 -10.66 10.14 14.77
CA LEU A 110 -10.41 11.58 14.70
C LEU A 110 -11.18 12.35 15.77
#